data_AF-A0A7K4R5B7-F1
#
_entry.id   AF-A0A7K4R5B7-F1
#
_cell.length_a   1.000
_cell.length_b   1.000
_cell.length_c   1.000
_cell.angle_alpha   90.00
_cell.angle_beta   90.00
_cell.angle_gamma   90.00
#
_symmetry.space_group_name_H-M   'P 1'
#
loop_
_entity.id
_entity.type
_entity.pdbx_description
1 polymer ?
#
loop_
_entity_poly.entity_id
_entity_poly.type
_entity_poly.pdbx_seq_one_letter_code
_entity_poly.pdbx_strand_id
1 'polypeptide(L)'
;RFPMEGKIKTREMKVNCLIQAQLGCIPVQDFTLTQDTGRIFRNGLRVTRWLSDFLASSKNNFSALLNSLILAKCFRCRLWENSLHVSKQLEKIAECIKHSIQSLQILNRHPPFGNQIKESVLHLPKYELDIEQLPKYSDTLAEILVTVKLTNYEQLQTKRTATDFHYVTLVIGDADNQVIFNQKIMDSVLLKNGNWTKKIEVKRALKSEDISVNLISSDY
;
A
#
# COMPACT_ATOMS: atom_id res chain seq x y z
N ARG A 1 6.82 -9.55 14.37
CA ARG A 1 7.15 -8.12 14.16
C ARG A 1 6.70 -7.29 15.35
N PHE A 2 5.48 -7.52 15.84
CA PHE A 2 4.94 -6.90 17.04
C PHE A 2 4.98 -7.93 18.18
N PRO A 3 5.95 -7.86 19.11
CA PRO A 3 6.08 -8.85 20.16
C PRO A 3 4.82 -8.87 21.04
N MET A 4 4.43 -10.07 21.46
CA MET A 4 3.40 -10.26 22.48
C MET A 4 4.07 -10.86 23.71
N GLU A 5 3.77 -10.34 24.89
CA GLU A 5 4.38 -10.81 26.13
C GLU A 5 3.74 -12.12 26.59
N GLY A 6 4.60 -13.08 26.96
CA GLY A 6 4.18 -14.34 27.56
C GLY A 6 3.50 -15.33 26.58
N LYS A 7 2.83 -16.32 27.16
CA LYS A 7 2.11 -17.37 26.41
C LYS A 7 0.80 -16.83 25.85
N ILE A 8 0.38 -17.34 24.69
CA ILE A 8 -0.94 -17.05 24.08
C ILE A 8 -2.02 -17.65 24.97
N LYS A 9 -2.84 -16.79 25.58
CA LYS A 9 -3.89 -17.20 26.53
C LYS A 9 -5.29 -16.79 26.10
N THR A 10 -5.43 -15.78 25.23
CA THR A 10 -6.73 -15.24 24.84
C THR A 10 -6.98 -15.40 23.34
N ARG A 11 -8.25 -15.20 22.94
CA ARG A 11 -8.65 -15.26 21.52
C ARG A 11 -8.01 -14.13 20.71
N GLU A 12 -7.87 -12.95 21.32
CA GLU A 12 -7.27 -11.76 20.70
C GLU A 12 -5.78 -12.00 20.42
N MET A 13 -5.06 -12.60 21.38
CA MET A 13 -3.66 -13.00 21.18
C MET A 13 -3.52 -14.03 20.06
N LYS A 14 -4.44 -15.01 19.98
CA LYS A 14 -4.46 -15.98 18.89
C LYS A 14 -4.66 -15.29 17.54
N VAL A 15 -5.63 -14.38 17.43
CA VAL A 15 -5.89 -13.62 16.19
C VAL A 15 -4.66 -12.81 15.78
N ASN A 16 -4.06 -12.05 16.71
CA ASN A 16 -2.86 -11.26 16.45
C ASN A 16 -1.70 -12.16 15.97
N CYS A 17 -1.46 -13.28 16.65
CA CYS A 17 -0.43 -14.24 16.26
C CYS A 17 -0.63 -14.78 14.84
N LEU A 18 -1.85 -15.16 14.48
CA LEU A 18 -2.15 -15.69 13.15
C LEU A 18 -2.01 -14.63 12.05
N ILE A 19 -2.39 -13.38 12.32
CA ILE A 19 -2.14 -12.26 11.41
C ILE A 19 -0.64 -12.10 11.19
N GLN A 20 0.14 -12.03 12.27
CA GLN A 20 1.60 -11.86 12.17
C GLN A 20 2.30 -13.02 11.47
N ALA A 21 1.85 -14.26 11.72
CA ALA A 21 2.36 -15.44 11.05
C ALA A 21 2.08 -15.38 9.54
N GLN A 22 0.83 -15.08 9.15
CA GLN A 22 0.44 -14.97 7.75
C GLN A 22 1.21 -13.87 7.01
N LEU A 23 1.21 -12.64 7.55
CA LEU A 23 1.92 -11.50 6.93
C LEU A 23 3.44 -11.70 6.92
N GLY A 24 3.96 -12.41 7.92
CA GLY A 24 5.37 -12.81 8.03
C GLY A 24 5.76 -14.02 7.18
N CYS A 25 4.83 -14.59 6.40
CA CYS A 25 5.07 -15.79 5.60
C CYS A 25 5.54 -17.02 6.41
N ILE A 26 5.17 -17.12 7.68
CA ILE A 26 5.51 -18.25 8.54
C ILE A 26 4.52 -19.39 8.25
N PRO A 27 5.00 -20.59 7.87
CA PRO A 27 4.12 -21.70 7.57
C PRO A 27 3.40 -22.19 8.82
N VAL A 28 2.07 -22.31 8.75
CA VAL A 28 1.23 -22.89 9.80
C VAL A 28 0.76 -24.25 9.32
N GLN A 29 1.22 -25.32 9.97
CA GLN A 29 0.91 -26.70 9.55
C GLN A 29 -0.45 -27.19 10.07
N ASP A 30 -0.91 -26.64 11.19
CA ASP A 30 -2.18 -27.02 11.78
C ASP A 30 -3.35 -26.55 10.90
N PHE A 31 -4.22 -27.50 10.55
CA PHE A 31 -5.35 -27.25 9.64
C PHE A 31 -6.38 -26.31 10.26
N THR A 32 -6.68 -26.45 11.55
CA THR A 32 -7.63 -25.60 12.26
C THR A 32 -7.13 -24.15 12.31
N LEU A 33 -5.84 -23.93 12.60
CA LEU A 33 -5.23 -22.60 12.57
C LEU A 33 -5.20 -22.00 11.16
N THR A 34 -5.04 -22.83 10.13
CA THR A 34 -5.11 -22.39 8.72
C THR A 34 -6.51 -21.92 8.36
N GLN A 35 -7.56 -22.66 8.76
CA GLN A 35 -8.95 -22.24 8.56
C GLN A 35 -9.27 -20.93 9.31
N ASP A 36 -8.80 -20.81 10.55
CA ASP A 36 -8.98 -19.60 11.35
C ASP A 36 -8.30 -18.40 10.69
N THR A 37 -7.08 -18.57 10.18
CA THR A 37 -6.37 -17.54 9.40
C THR A 37 -7.17 -17.12 8.18
N GLY A 38 -7.74 -18.08 7.45
CA GLY A 38 -8.64 -17.82 6.32
C GLY A 38 -9.88 -17.00 6.70
N ARG A 39 -10.50 -17.28 7.85
CA ARG A 39 -11.65 -16.50 8.39
C ARG A 39 -11.22 -15.10 8.83
N ILE A 40 -10.10 -14.98 9.54
CA ILE A 40 -9.55 -13.71 10.02
C ILE A 40 -9.31 -12.76 8.85
N PHE A 41 -8.66 -13.21 7.77
CA PHE A 41 -8.37 -12.32 6.64
C PHE A 41 -9.63 -11.95 5.85
N ARG A 42 -10.58 -12.88 5.65
CA ARG A 42 -11.85 -12.56 4.96
C ARG A 42 -12.64 -11.47 5.68
N ASN A 43 -12.75 -11.55 7.00
CA ASN A 43 -13.42 -10.52 7.80
C ASN A 43 -12.55 -9.26 7.94
N GLY A 44 -11.24 -9.45 8.11
CA GLY A 44 -10.25 -8.40 8.29
C GLY A 44 -10.24 -7.39 7.15
N LEU A 45 -10.41 -7.83 5.89
CA LEU A 45 -10.51 -6.93 4.74
C LEU A 45 -11.57 -5.82 4.93
N ARG A 46 -12.73 -6.17 5.50
CA ARG A 46 -13.81 -5.21 5.74
C ARG A 46 -13.49 -4.32 6.94
N VAL A 47 -12.95 -4.92 8.01
CA VAL A 47 -12.62 -4.21 9.26
C VAL A 47 -11.52 -3.18 9.04
N THR A 48 -10.43 -3.53 8.34
CA THR A 48 -9.31 -2.61 8.08
C THR A 48 -9.68 -1.50 7.10
N ARG A 49 -10.53 -1.80 6.10
CA ARG A 49 -11.08 -0.77 5.21
C ARG A 49 -11.96 0.20 5.98
N TRP A 50 -12.89 -0.30 6.78
CA TRP A 50 -13.75 0.55 7.63
C TRP A 50 -12.91 1.40 8.59
N LEU A 51 -11.91 0.82 9.25
CA LEU A 51 -11.00 1.55 10.14
C LEU A 51 -10.31 2.71 9.40
N SER A 52 -9.87 2.48 8.17
CA SER A 52 -9.22 3.50 7.35
C SER A 52 -10.19 4.62 6.96
N ASP A 53 -11.42 4.29 6.56
CA ASP A 53 -12.44 5.28 6.23
C ASP A 53 -12.91 6.06 7.49
N PHE A 54 -12.97 5.40 8.64
CA PHE A 54 -13.26 6.03 9.93
C PHE A 54 -12.16 7.03 10.34
N LEU A 55 -10.89 6.60 10.28
CA LEU A 55 -9.76 7.48 10.59
C LEU A 55 -9.60 8.61 9.58
N ALA A 56 -9.99 8.40 8.32
CA ALA A 56 -10.01 9.45 7.29
C ALA A 56 -10.98 10.60 7.63
N SER A 57 -11.99 10.34 8.47
CA SER A 57 -12.91 11.37 8.96
C SER A 57 -12.34 12.20 10.12
N SER A 58 -11.22 11.75 10.71
CA SER A 58 -10.55 12.41 11.83
C SER A 58 -9.34 13.22 11.35
N LYS A 59 -9.31 14.53 11.62
CA LYS A 59 -8.21 15.39 11.16
C LYS A 59 -6.91 15.21 11.94
N ASN A 60 -6.95 14.78 13.20
CA ASN A 60 -5.80 14.87 14.11
C ASN A 60 -4.99 13.57 14.28
N ASN A 61 -5.12 12.64 13.33
CA ASN A 61 -4.62 11.27 13.47
C ASN A 61 -3.90 10.77 12.21
N PHE A 62 -3.03 11.57 11.63
CA PHE A 62 -2.31 11.23 10.40
C PHE A 62 -1.59 9.87 10.49
N SER A 63 -0.80 9.65 11.55
CA SER A 63 -0.07 8.40 11.75
C SER A 63 -1.02 7.20 11.87
N ALA A 64 -2.15 7.34 12.56
CA ALA A 64 -3.12 6.26 12.66
C ALA A 64 -3.77 5.96 11.29
N LEU A 65 -4.14 7.00 10.53
CA LEU A 65 -4.70 6.86 9.19
C LEU A 65 -3.70 6.20 8.23
N LEU A 66 -2.44 6.65 8.22
CA LEU A 66 -1.39 6.07 7.40
C LEU A 66 -1.20 4.59 7.73
N ASN A 67 -1.06 4.26 9.00
CA ASN A 67 -0.90 2.88 9.45
C ASN A 67 -2.14 2.03 9.15
N SER A 68 -3.36 2.58 9.24
CA SER A 68 -4.57 1.83 8.89
C SER A 68 -4.66 1.55 7.39
N LEU A 69 -4.27 2.52 6.54
CA LEU A 69 -4.20 2.32 5.08
C LEU A 69 -3.18 1.25 4.72
N ILE A 70 -1.99 1.30 5.31
CA ILE A 70 -0.94 0.28 5.14
C ILE A 70 -1.46 -1.08 5.61
N LEU A 71 -2.12 -1.14 6.77
CA LEU A 71 -2.69 -2.39 7.29
C LEU A 71 -3.77 -2.94 6.37
N ALA A 72 -4.64 -2.09 5.82
CA ALA A 72 -5.67 -2.51 4.88
C ALA A 72 -5.05 -3.12 3.62
N LYS A 73 -3.99 -2.51 3.08
CA LYS A 73 -3.18 -3.08 2.01
C LYS A 73 -2.55 -4.42 2.41
N CYS A 74 -1.95 -4.51 3.59
CA CYS A 74 -1.36 -5.76 4.10
C CYS A 74 -2.37 -6.91 4.20
N PHE A 75 -3.61 -6.62 4.62
CA PHE A 75 -4.69 -7.61 4.64
C PHE A 75 -5.12 -8.05 3.23
N ARG A 76 -5.08 -7.13 2.26
CA ARG A 76 -5.38 -7.39 0.85
C ARG A 76 -4.32 -8.29 0.22
N CYS A 77 -3.04 -7.94 0.36
CA CYS A 77 -1.93 -8.66 -0.24
C CYS A 77 -1.41 -9.83 0.62
N ARG A 78 -1.88 -9.96 1.86
CA ARG A 78 -1.46 -10.97 2.86
C ARG A 78 0.05 -10.95 3.15
N LEU A 79 0.66 -9.78 3.08
CA LEU A 79 2.09 -9.55 3.31
C LEU A 79 2.32 -8.28 4.11
N TRP A 80 3.43 -8.23 4.84
CA TRP A 80 3.92 -6.95 5.38
C TRP A 80 4.36 -6.01 4.26
N GLU A 81 4.20 -4.72 4.49
CA GLU A 81 4.56 -3.62 3.60
C GLU A 81 6.07 -3.55 3.29
N ASN A 82 6.91 -4.09 4.17
CA ASN A 82 8.36 -4.18 4.02
C ASN A 82 8.84 -5.59 3.65
N SER A 83 7.94 -6.47 3.21
CA SER A 83 8.27 -7.85 2.85
C SER A 83 9.19 -7.89 1.63
N LEU A 84 10.24 -8.73 1.68
CA LEU A 84 11.09 -9.01 0.53
C LEU A 84 10.41 -9.91 -0.53
N HIS A 85 9.21 -10.42 -0.22
CA HIS A 85 8.45 -11.35 -1.05
C HIS A 85 7.32 -10.68 -1.85
N VAL A 86 7.53 -9.43 -2.29
CA VAL A 86 6.59 -8.66 -3.16
C VAL A 86 6.12 -9.49 -4.37
N SER A 87 6.92 -10.44 -4.85
CA SER A 87 6.57 -11.35 -5.95
C SER A 87 5.32 -12.20 -5.68
N LYS A 88 4.97 -12.43 -4.41
CA LYS A 88 3.74 -13.13 -4.01
C LYS A 88 2.46 -12.33 -4.26
N GLN A 89 2.56 -11.02 -4.52
CA GLN A 89 1.42 -10.16 -4.85
C GLN A 89 0.94 -10.35 -6.28
N LEU A 90 1.76 -10.96 -7.14
CA LEU A 90 1.36 -11.33 -8.48
C LEU A 90 0.66 -12.70 -8.44
N GLU A 91 -0.66 -12.70 -8.62
CA GLU A 91 -1.45 -13.95 -8.72
C GLU A 91 -0.87 -14.86 -9.81
N LYS A 92 -0.80 -16.17 -9.53
CA LYS A 92 -0.15 -17.24 -10.32
C LYS A 92 1.38 -17.30 -10.28
N ILE A 93 2.07 -16.37 -9.62
CA ILE A 93 3.54 -16.36 -9.52
C ILE A 93 4.03 -16.82 -8.12
N ALA A 94 3.14 -16.75 -7.12
CA ALA A 94 3.44 -16.95 -5.70
C ALA A 94 4.01 -18.33 -5.30
N GLU A 95 3.70 -19.41 -6.02
CA GLU A 95 4.16 -20.76 -5.65
C GLU A 95 5.62 -21.07 -6.05
N CYS A 96 6.20 -20.29 -6.98
CA CYS A 96 7.54 -20.59 -7.53
C CYS A 96 8.65 -19.62 -7.10
N ILE A 97 8.33 -18.47 -6.50
CA ILE A 97 9.32 -17.41 -6.21
C ILE A 97 9.45 -17.16 -4.71
N LYS A 98 10.38 -17.86 -4.07
CA LYS A 98 10.80 -17.60 -2.68
C LYS A 98 11.87 -16.49 -2.56
N HIS A 99 12.39 -15.99 -3.68
CA HIS A 99 13.48 -14.99 -3.70
C HIS A 99 13.03 -13.64 -4.27
N SER A 100 13.61 -12.58 -3.74
CA SER A 100 13.39 -11.16 -4.08
C SER A 100 13.31 -10.87 -5.57
N ILE A 101 12.40 -9.97 -5.97
CA ILE A 101 12.22 -9.47 -7.37
C ILE A 101 13.51 -8.86 -7.96
N GLN A 102 14.47 -8.45 -7.12
CA GLN A 102 15.73 -7.86 -7.57
C GLN A 102 16.73 -8.86 -8.19
N SER A 103 16.55 -10.17 -8.01
CA SER A 103 17.43 -11.15 -8.67
C SER A 103 16.91 -11.48 -10.06
N LEU A 104 17.44 -10.78 -11.08
CA LEU A 104 17.30 -11.05 -12.52
C LEU A 104 17.57 -12.51 -12.93
N GLN A 105 18.11 -13.36 -12.04
CA GLN A 105 18.33 -14.79 -12.25
C GLN A 105 17.04 -15.61 -12.43
N ILE A 106 15.87 -15.08 -12.05
CA ILE A 106 14.57 -15.76 -12.23
C ILE A 106 14.15 -15.81 -13.73
N LEU A 107 14.65 -14.90 -14.57
CA LEU A 107 14.38 -14.91 -16.02
C LEU A 107 15.03 -16.09 -16.78
N ASN A 108 15.91 -16.87 -16.14
CA ASN A 108 16.59 -18.01 -16.77
C ASN A 108 15.84 -19.35 -16.60
N ARG A 109 14.58 -19.35 -16.13
CA ARG A 109 13.75 -20.57 -16.13
C ARG A 109 13.09 -20.78 -17.49
N HIS A 110 12.93 -22.05 -17.87
CA HIS A 110 12.44 -22.49 -19.19
C HIS A 110 11.15 -21.74 -19.60
N PRO A 111 11.04 -21.25 -20.85
CA PRO A 111 9.78 -20.72 -21.38
C PRO A 111 8.65 -21.73 -21.13
N PRO A 112 7.43 -21.31 -20.70
CA PRO A 112 6.82 -19.98 -20.79
C PRO A 112 6.83 -19.13 -19.49
N PHE A 113 7.31 -19.65 -18.37
CA PHE A 113 7.09 -19.05 -17.04
C PHE A 113 7.78 -17.68 -16.85
N GLY A 114 9.04 -17.55 -17.30
CA GLY A 114 9.79 -16.29 -17.22
C GLY A 114 9.15 -15.15 -18.01
N ASN A 115 8.56 -15.47 -19.17
CA ASN A 115 7.86 -14.50 -20.01
C ASN A 115 6.57 -14.01 -19.34
N GLN A 116 5.81 -14.90 -18.70
CA GLN A 116 4.61 -14.52 -17.97
C GLN A 116 4.91 -13.57 -16.81
N ILE A 117 5.99 -13.83 -16.03
CA ILE A 117 6.41 -12.92 -14.95
C ILE A 117 6.82 -11.56 -15.50
N LYS A 118 7.66 -11.56 -16.54
CA LYS A 118 8.11 -10.32 -17.17
C LYS A 118 6.92 -9.49 -17.65
N GLU A 119 5.94 -10.14 -18.28
CA GLU A 119 4.72 -9.50 -18.76
C GLU A 119 3.85 -8.98 -17.60
N SER A 120 3.66 -9.75 -16.53
CA SER A 120 2.89 -9.30 -15.34
C SER A 120 3.53 -8.09 -14.65
N VAL A 121 4.86 -8.07 -14.53
CA VAL A 121 5.61 -6.96 -13.93
C VAL A 121 5.61 -5.72 -14.82
N LEU A 122 5.67 -5.90 -16.15
CA LEU A 122 5.60 -4.78 -17.10
C LEU A 122 4.27 -4.02 -16.97
N HIS A 123 3.18 -4.75 -16.73
CA HIS A 123 1.82 -4.21 -16.63
C HIS A 123 1.34 -4.01 -15.17
N LEU A 124 2.25 -4.00 -14.20
CA LEU A 124 1.97 -3.48 -12.85
C LEU A 124 2.01 -1.95 -12.87
N PRO A 125 1.04 -1.24 -12.26
CA PRO A 125 1.09 0.21 -12.15
C PRO A 125 2.35 0.71 -11.44
N LYS A 126 3.05 1.66 -12.07
CA LYS A 126 4.24 2.31 -11.51
C LYS A 126 3.98 3.79 -11.35
N TYR A 127 4.09 4.28 -10.13
CA TYR A 127 3.81 5.67 -9.81
C TYR A 127 5.09 6.40 -9.44
N GLU A 128 5.16 7.66 -9.85
CA GLU A 128 6.14 8.63 -9.41
C GLU A 128 5.38 9.79 -8.76
N LEU A 129 5.88 10.25 -7.62
CA LEU A 129 5.30 11.32 -6.83
C LEU A 129 6.27 12.49 -6.84
N ASP A 130 5.77 13.64 -7.26
CA ASP A 130 6.52 14.87 -7.44
C ASP A 130 5.83 16.00 -6.67
N ILE A 131 6.62 16.81 -5.97
CA ILE A 131 6.13 17.83 -5.05
C ILE A 131 6.94 19.09 -5.26
N GLU A 132 6.24 20.17 -5.61
CA GLU A 132 6.84 21.48 -5.83
C GLU A 132 6.20 22.50 -4.88
N GLN A 133 7.01 23.28 -4.16
CA GLN A 133 6.49 24.44 -3.43
C GLN A 133 6.31 25.61 -4.39
N LEU A 134 5.09 26.18 -4.42
CA LEU A 134 4.77 27.31 -5.26
C LEU A 134 5.24 28.63 -4.61
N PRO A 135 5.46 29.70 -5.40
CA PRO A 135 5.98 30.98 -4.90
C PRO A 135 5.04 31.69 -3.91
N LYS A 136 3.77 31.26 -3.83
CA LYS A 136 2.77 31.84 -2.94
C LYS A 136 2.89 31.19 -1.55
N TYR A 137 3.71 31.78 -0.70
CA TYR A 137 3.85 31.38 0.71
C TYR A 137 3.94 32.59 1.65
N SER A 138 3.69 32.34 2.93
CA SER A 138 3.86 33.26 4.06
C SER A 138 4.47 32.48 5.23
N ASP A 139 4.77 33.17 6.34
CA ASP A 139 5.32 32.53 7.55
C ASP A 139 4.42 31.43 8.15
N THR A 140 3.14 31.37 7.73
CA THR A 140 2.12 30.46 8.27
C THR A 140 1.51 29.52 7.24
N LEU A 141 1.63 29.82 5.94
CA LEU A 141 0.96 29.11 4.86
C LEU A 141 1.91 28.92 3.67
N ALA A 142 1.92 27.74 3.08
CA ALA A 142 2.60 27.46 1.81
C ALA A 142 1.64 26.76 0.86
N GLU A 143 1.71 27.07 -0.43
CA GLU A 143 1.00 26.32 -1.47
C GLU A 143 1.96 25.31 -2.11
N ILE A 144 1.59 24.04 -2.14
CA ILE A 144 2.34 22.98 -2.82
C ILE A 144 1.55 22.46 -4.01
N LEU A 145 2.27 22.10 -5.07
CA LEU A 145 1.76 21.39 -6.22
C LEU A 145 2.20 19.93 -6.11
N VAL A 146 1.24 19.03 -5.95
CA VAL A 146 1.50 17.59 -5.89
C VAL A 146 1.11 16.97 -7.21
N THR A 147 2.04 16.23 -7.82
CA THR A 147 1.83 15.53 -9.08
C THR A 147 2.11 14.04 -8.90
N VAL A 148 1.13 13.21 -9.25
CA VAL A 148 1.23 11.75 -9.31
C VAL A 148 1.29 11.35 -10.79
N LYS A 149 2.40 10.76 -11.23
CA LYS A 149 2.61 10.31 -12.62
C LYS A 149 2.53 8.80 -12.67
N LEU A 150 1.80 8.26 -13.65
CA LEU A 150 1.78 6.84 -13.97
C LEU A 150 2.85 6.58 -15.04
N THR A 151 4.04 6.16 -14.63
CA THR A 151 5.24 6.18 -15.49
C THR A 151 5.19 5.16 -16.63
N ASN A 152 4.44 4.07 -16.46
CA ASN A 152 4.20 3.07 -17.49
C ASN A 152 2.79 3.14 -18.08
N TYR A 153 2.18 4.33 -18.15
CA TYR A 153 0.81 4.49 -18.63
C TYR A 153 0.61 3.95 -20.06
N GLU A 154 1.59 4.10 -20.95
CA GLU A 154 1.52 3.61 -22.35
C GLU A 154 1.40 2.09 -22.41
N GLN A 155 2.21 1.38 -21.60
CA GLN A 155 2.14 -0.07 -21.51
C GLN A 155 0.78 -0.51 -20.94
N LEU A 156 0.26 0.23 -19.96
CA LEU A 156 -1.02 -0.07 -19.32
C LEU A 156 -2.25 0.19 -20.21
N GLN A 157 -2.11 0.94 -21.31
CA GLN A 157 -3.17 1.04 -22.33
C GLN A 157 -3.42 -0.30 -23.03
N THR A 158 -2.37 -1.12 -23.17
CA THR A 158 -2.46 -2.38 -23.91
C THR A 158 -2.97 -3.54 -23.05
N LYS A 159 -2.49 -3.63 -21.80
CA LYS A 159 -2.84 -4.69 -20.86
C LYS A 159 -2.61 -4.20 -19.43
N ARG A 160 -3.41 -4.69 -18.48
CA ARG A 160 -3.33 -4.31 -17.07
C ARG A 160 -3.29 -5.56 -16.19
N THR A 161 -2.39 -5.56 -15.22
CA THR A 161 -2.39 -6.57 -14.14
C THR A 161 -3.38 -6.18 -13.05
N ALA A 162 -3.57 -4.87 -12.81
CA ALA A 162 -4.51 -4.34 -11.83
C ALA A 162 -5.97 -4.38 -12.33
N THR A 163 -6.91 -4.45 -11.38
CA THR A 163 -8.34 -4.38 -11.69
C THR A 163 -8.79 -2.98 -12.09
N ASP A 164 -9.96 -2.86 -12.74
CA ASP A 164 -10.55 -1.56 -13.12
C ASP A 164 -10.86 -0.64 -11.94
N PHE A 165 -10.99 -1.21 -10.74
CA PHE A 165 -11.28 -0.49 -9.51
C PHE A 165 -10.02 -0.17 -8.70
N HIS A 166 -8.83 -0.43 -9.24
CA HIS A 166 -7.58 -0.09 -8.57
C HIS A 166 -7.44 1.42 -8.41
N TYR A 167 -6.93 1.83 -7.25
CA TYR A 167 -6.65 3.22 -6.93
C TYR A 167 -5.44 3.33 -6.03
N VAL A 168 -4.86 4.53 -6.01
CA VAL A 168 -3.87 4.94 -5.02
C VAL A 168 -4.49 5.97 -4.09
N THR A 169 -4.16 5.92 -2.81
CA THR A 169 -4.55 6.91 -1.81
C THR A 169 -3.37 7.83 -1.57
N LEU A 170 -3.51 9.10 -1.92
CA LEU A 170 -2.57 10.15 -1.57
C LEU A 170 -2.97 10.70 -0.21
N VAL A 171 -2.08 10.57 0.77
CA VAL A 171 -2.26 11.12 2.12
C VAL A 171 -1.09 12.00 2.48
N ILE A 172 -1.39 13.21 2.97
CA ILE A 172 -0.42 14.22 3.39
C ILE A 172 -0.71 14.59 4.82
N GLY A 173 0.32 14.57 5.65
CA GLY A 173 0.24 15.05 7.03
C GLY A 173 1.40 15.94 7.41
N ASP A 174 1.19 16.70 8.47
CA ASP A 174 2.20 17.58 9.04
C ASP A 174 2.91 16.93 10.25
N ALA A 175 3.92 17.63 10.77
CA ALA A 175 4.65 17.24 11.97
C ALA A 175 3.79 17.20 13.24
N ASP A 176 2.65 17.90 13.26
CA ASP A 176 1.68 17.90 14.36
C ASP A 176 0.68 16.73 14.30
N ASN A 177 0.91 15.77 13.40
CA ASN A 177 0.09 14.59 13.19
C ASN A 177 -1.32 14.93 12.65
N GLN A 178 -1.48 16.07 11.99
CA GLN A 178 -2.70 16.47 11.30
C GLN A 178 -2.70 15.94 9.87
N VAL A 179 -3.88 15.54 9.40
CA VAL A 179 -4.13 15.20 8.00
C VAL A 179 -4.41 16.49 7.24
N ILE A 180 -3.45 16.89 6.39
CA ILE A 180 -3.59 18.03 5.49
C ILE A 180 -4.47 17.65 4.30
N PHE A 181 -4.21 16.47 3.73
CA PHE A 181 -4.87 16.02 2.51
C PHE A 181 -5.04 14.50 2.50
N ASN A 182 -6.16 14.03 1.99
CA ASN A 182 -6.45 12.61 1.81
C ASN A 182 -7.39 12.42 0.61
N GLN A 183 -6.91 11.79 -0.45
CA GLN A 183 -7.71 11.54 -1.65
C GLN A 183 -7.37 10.21 -2.31
N LYS A 184 -8.41 9.47 -2.71
CA LYS A 184 -8.31 8.31 -3.58
C LYS A 184 -8.25 8.78 -5.04
N ILE A 185 -7.22 8.34 -5.77
CA ILE A 185 -6.99 8.63 -7.18
C ILE A 185 -7.12 7.29 -7.92
N MET A 186 -8.17 7.15 -8.72
CA MET A 186 -8.37 5.94 -9.51
C MET A 186 -7.38 5.86 -10.67
N ASP A 187 -6.91 4.66 -10.98
CA ASP A 187 -6.03 4.43 -12.13
C ASP A 187 -6.69 4.86 -13.43
N SER A 188 -8.02 4.70 -13.55
CA SER A 188 -8.79 5.16 -14.70
C SER A 188 -8.68 6.67 -14.97
N VAL A 189 -8.37 7.47 -13.95
CA VAL A 189 -8.09 8.91 -14.11
C VAL A 189 -6.69 9.12 -14.66
N LEU A 190 -5.70 8.42 -14.08
CA LEU A 190 -4.30 8.49 -14.50
C LEU A 190 -4.07 7.93 -15.90
N LEU A 191 -4.84 6.93 -16.31
CA LEU A 191 -4.76 6.33 -17.64
C LEU A 191 -5.25 7.25 -18.76
N LYS A 192 -5.98 8.34 -18.46
CA LYS A 192 -6.42 9.29 -19.49
C LYS A 192 -5.28 10.20 -19.94
N ASN A 193 -4.52 10.74 -18.99
CA ASN A 193 -3.57 11.83 -19.22
C ASN A 193 -2.14 11.51 -18.75
N GLY A 194 -1.89 10.32 -18.20
CA GLY A 194 -0.60 9.89 -17.65
C GLY A 194 -0.25 10.47 -16.27
N ASN A 195 -0.95 11.53 -15.82
CA ASN A 195 -0.71 12.14 -14.51
C ASN A 195 -1.98 12.71 -13.87
N TRP A 196 -1.87 13.02 -12.59
CA TRP A 196 -2.82 13.78 -11.80
C TRP A 196 -2.06 14.85 -11.03
N THR A 197 -2.56 16.09 -11.04
CA THR A 197 -1.90 17.21 -10.35
C THR A 197 -2.93 17.99 -9.53
N LYS A 198 -2.52 18.43 -8.34
CA LYS A 198 -3.37 19.23 -7.46
C LYS A 198 -2.55 20.23 -6.64
N LYS A 199 -3.08 21.46 -6.55
CA LYS A 199 -2.60 22.47 -5.60
C LYS A 199 -3.22 22.24 -4.23
N ILE A 200 -2.38 22.27 -3.20
CA ILE A 200 -2.76 22.01 -1.81
C ILE A 200 -2.17 23.13 -0.96
N GLU A 201 -3.01 23.76 -0.15
CA GLU A 201 -2.56 24.73 0.85
C GLU A 201 -2.15 23.99 2.13
N VAL A 202 -0.96 24.29 2.63
CA VAL A 202 -0.35 23.68 3.80
C VAL A 202 -0.15 24.75 4.86
N LYS A 203 -0.57 24.45 6.09
CA LYS A 203 -0.29 25.30 7.25
C LYS A 203 1.01 24.88 7.89
N ARG A 204 1.79 25.84 8.38
CA ARG A 204 3.01 25.56 9.15
C ARG A 204 2.63 24.87 10.47
N ALA A 205 3.22 23.70 10.70
CA ALA A 205 3.08 22.98 11.96
C ALA A 205 3.96 23.62 13.05
N LEU A 206 3.60 23.38 14.31
CA LEU A 206 4.28 23.89 15.49
C LEU A 206 5.57 23.13 15.77
N LYS A 207 5.60 21.82 15.51
CA LYS A 207 6.73 20.95 15.84
C LYS A 207 7.89 21.02 14.84
N SER A 208 7.59 21.05 13.55
CA SER A 208 8.57 21.08 12.45
C SER A 208 7.91 21.60 11.17
N GLU A 209 8.73 22.02 10.21
CA GLU A 209 8.30 22.40 8.86
C GLU A 209 8.13 21.19 7.93
N ASP A 210 8.47 19.99 8.41
CA ASP A 210 8.38 18.76 7.63
C ASP A 210 6.93 18.37 7.32
N ILE A 211 6.72 17.96 6.07
CA ILE A 211 5.49 17.31 5.62
C ILE A 211 5.78 15.87 5.24
N SER A 212 4.84 14.98 5.56
CA SER A 212 4.87 13.58 5.17
C SER A 212 3.88 13.35 4.03
N VAL A 213 4.37 13.03 2.84
CA VAL A 213 3.54 12.70 1.67
C VAL A 213 3.68 11.22 1.36
N ASN A 214 2.56 10.49 1.35
CA ASN A 214 2.53 9.05 1.12
C ASN A 214 1.51 8.71 0.03
N LEU A 215 1.90 7.82 -0.87
CA LEU A 215 1.06 7.28 -1.92
C LEU A 215 0.91 5.77 -1.72
N ILE A 216 -0.29 5.32 -1.35
CA ILE A 216 -0.55 3.92 -0.98
C ILE A 216 -1.50 3.28 -1.99
N SER A 217 -1.06 2.23 -2.68
CA SER A 217 -1.92 1.45 -3.58
C SER A 217 -2.95 0.63 -2.79
N SER A 218 -4.13 0.44 -3.39
CA SER A 218 -5.22 -0.34 -2.79
C SER A 218 -4.95 -1.85 -2.77
N ASP A 219 -4.14 -2.35 -3.70
CA ASP A 219 -3.94 -3.80 -3.92
C ASP A 219 -2.46 -4.25 -3.82
N TYR A 220 -1.50 -3.39 -4.18
CA TYR A 220 -0.07 -3.72 -4.30
C TYR A 220 0.80 -2.93 -3.35
#